data_AF-A0A840WBY6-F1
#
_entry.id   AF-A0A840WBY6-F1
#
_cell.length_a   1.000
_cell.length_b   1.000
_cell.length_c   1.000
_cell.angle_alpha   90.00
_cell.angle_beta   90.00
_cell.angle_gamma   90.00
#
_symmetry.space_group_name_H-M   'P 1'
#
loop_
_entity.id
_entity.type
_entity.pdbx_description
1 polymer ?
#
loop_
_entity_poly.entity_id
_entity_poly.type
_entity_poly.pdbx_seq_one_letter_code
_entity_poly.pdbx_strand_id
1 'polypeptide(L)'
;MALAKTLTAVGTVALARCGGRPFGTHLFSVWPGAAFAATAFPVRCSPGDNLALHVAVAQAPPGSALVVDVSGEPEYGYVDEILAVAARTKGVAGIILDGCVRDIAAIAHCELPVFGAGVAVREAGHDAGGSVGQQINMDASGPAPLPVRRGDWIVADDDGVVCLPRGQVSAIIAETMENVSREREIIDAVCAGESTLDLLGLDPSRVTGWDGGADQAGRCGRPRSLNARREGRAAEGHPRPRLGPRSAVGDVYGGD
;
A
#
# COMPACT_ATOMS: atom_id res chain seq x y z
N MET A 1 -3.79 9.65 13.79
CA MET A 1 -2.89 8.52 14.14
C MET A 1 -3.62 7.18 14.27
N ALA A 2 -4.76 7.05 14.97
CA ALA A 2 -5.46 5.76 15.09
C ALA A 2 -5.89 5.17 13.73
N LEU A 3 -6.54 5.98 12.90
CA LEU A 3 -7.02 5.57 11.57
C LEU A 3 -5.90 5.09 10.64
N ALA A 4 -4.77 5.81 10.60
CA ALA A 4 -3.59 5.42 9.83
C ALA A 4 -3.10 4.01 10.21
N LYS A 5 -2.96 3.74 11.52
CA LYS A 5 -2.54 2.42 12.00
C LYS A 5 -3.53 1.32 11.61
N THR A 6 -4.84 1.58 11.70
CA THR A 6 -5.87 0.63 11.27
C THR A 6 -5.75 0.34 9.77
N LEU A 7 -5.63 1.36 8.94
CA LEU A 7 -5.52 1.21 7.49
C LEU A 7 -4.27 0.45 7.09
N THR A 8 -3.11 0.76 7.68
CA THR A 8 -1.86 0.03 7.44
C THR A 8 -1.95 -1.42 7.92
N ALA A 9 -2.62 -1.70 9.05
CA ALA A 9 -2.74 -3.06 9.58
C ALA A 9 -3.67 -3.96 8.75
N VAL A 10 -4.65 -3.37 8.08
CA VAL A 10 -5.59 -4.09 7.21
C VAL A 10 -4.98 -4.39 5.84
N GLY A 11 -4.12 -3.49 5.33
CA GLY A 11 -3.36 -3.69 4.10
C GLY A 11 -4.11 -3.29 2.83
N THR A 12 -3.37 -3.10 1.74
CA THR A 12 -3.87 -2.57 0.47
C THR A 12 -4.85 -3.51 -0.22
N VAL A 13 -4.54 -4.82 -0.27
CA VAL A 13 -5.38 -5.82 -0.96
C VAL A 13 -6.79 -5.90 -0.36
N ALA A 14 -6.89 -5.95 0.97
CA ALA A 14 -8.17 -6.02 1.66
C ALA A 14 -9.01 -4.76 1.41
N LEU A 15 -8.38 -3.58 1.43
CA LEU A 15 -9.03 -2.32 1.12
C LEU A 15 -9.49 -2.24 -0.34
N ALA A 16 -8.66 -2.69 -1.29
CA ALA A 16 -9.01 -2.70 -2.72
C ALA A 16 -10.24 -3.56 -3.01
N ARG A 17 -10.39 -4.70 -2.34
CA ARG A 17 -11.57 -5.57 -2.44
C ARG A 17 -12.87 -4.90 -1.99
N CYS A 18 -12.77 -3.88 -1.12
CA CYS A 18 -13.91 -3.23 -0.46
C CYS A 18 -14.12 -1.78 -0.96
N GLY A 19 -13.74 -1.48 -2.20
CA GLY A 19 -13.96 -0.16 -2.81
C GLY A 19 -12.78 0.80 -2.73
N GLY A 20 -11.65 0.38 -2.14
CA GLY A 20 -10.37 1.06 -2.34
C GLY A 20 -9.96 1.04 -3.81
N ARG A 21 -9.40 2.14 -4.29
CA ARG A 21 -9.04 2.28 -5.71
C ARG A 21 -7.53 2.11 -5.89
N PRO A 22 -7.06 0.98 -6.46
CA PRO A 22 -5.64 0.73 -6.64
C PRO A 22 -5.03 1.65 -7.70
N PHE A 23 -3.77 2.04 -7.48
CA PHE A 23 -2.96 2.74 -8.48
C PHE A 23 -2.50 1.75 -9.57
N GLY A 24 -1.70 2.21 -10.52
CA GLY A 24 -1.07 1.36 -11.53
C GLY A 24 -0.19 0.28 -10.89
N THR A 25 -0.10 -0.86 -11.57
CA THR A 25 0.64 -2.06 -11.08
C THR A 25 2.15 -1.89 -11.09
N HIS A 26 2.66 -0.74 -11.54
CA HIS A 26 4.07 -0.44 -11.70
C HIS A 26 4.70 0.28 -10.50
N LEU A 27 3.91 0.59 -9.45
CA LEU A 27 4.41 1.27 -8.26
C LEU A 27 4.83 0.27 -7.19
N PHE A 28 6.11 0.25 -6.88
CA PHE A 28 6.71 -0.69 -5.93
C PHE A 28 7.35 0.04 -4.75
N SER A 29 7.38 -0.61 -3.59
CA SER A 29 8.18 -0.13 -2.46
C SER A 29 9.66 -0.09 -2.87
N VAL A 30 10.32 1.03 -2.62
CA VAL A 30 11.75 1.22 -2.92
C VAL A 30 12.61 0.32 -2.02
N TRP A 31 12.08 -0.11 -0.88
CA TRP A 31 12.72 -1.06 0.03
C TRP A 31 11.68 -1.99 0.67
N PRO A 32 12.02 -3.27 0.94
CA PRO A 32 11.05 -4.26 1.42
C PRO A 32 10.48 -3.93 2.81
N GLY A 33 9.17 -4.11 2.97
CA GLY A 33 8.47 -3.88 4.24
C GLY A 33 8.15 -2.42 4.50
N ALA A 34 8.33 -1.53 3.52
CA ALA A 34 7.83 -0.17 3.57
C ALA A 34 6.31 -0.19 3.56
N ALA A 35 5.67 0.44 4.54
CA ALA A 35 4.22 0.55 4.58
C ALA A 35 3.79 1.82 5.31
N PHE A 36 2.72 2.45 4.85
CA PHE A 36 2.13 3.60 5.53
C PHE A 36 0.67 3.82 5.13
N ALA A 37 -0.01 4.64 5.92
CA ALA A 37 -1.30 5.21 5.55
C ALA A 37 -1.38 6.67 5.98
N ALA A 38 -1.78 7.56 5.07
CA ALA A 38 -1.82 8.99 5.32
C ALA A 38 -2.75 9.72 4.34
N THR A 39 -3.13 10.95 4.65
CA THR A 39 -3.90 11.78 3.72
C THR A 39 -3.02 12.35 2.63
N ALA A 40 -3.50 12.33 1.39
CA ALA A 40 -2.79 12.81 0.22
C ALA A 40 -2.57 14.33 0.25
N PHE A 41 -1.34 14.72 -0.09
CA PHE A 41 -0.93 16.02 -0.53
C PHE A 41 -0.44 15.86 -1.98
N PRO A 42 -1.30 16.15 -2.97
CA PRO A 42 -0.94 16.00 -4.37
C PRO A 42 0.19 16.93 -4.81
N VAL A 43 1.04 16.46 -5.71
CA VAL A 43 2.15 17.19 -6.31
C VAL A 43 2.17 16.86 -7.79
N ARG A 44 2.33 17.87 -8.64
CA ARG A 44 2.62 17.69 -10.05
C ARG A 44 3.94 18.35 -10.38
N CYS A 45 4.88 17.54 -10.83
CA CYS A 45 6.17 17.95 -11.35
C CYS A 45 6.07 18.24 -12.85
N SER A 46 6.87 19.20 -13.33
CA SER A 46 7.17 19.32 -14.75
C SER A 46 8.05 18.12 -15.19
N PRO A 47 7.99 17.69 -16.47
CA PRO A 47 8.85 16.61 -16.97
C PRO A 47 10.33 16.89 -16.69
N GLY A 48 11.02 15.93 -16.07
CA GLY A 48 12.41 16.04 -15.66
C GLY A 48 12.75 17.04 -14.56
N ASP A 49 11.76 17.54 -13.80
CA ASP A 49 11.98 18.57 -12.78
C ASP A 49 11.32 18.25 -11.44
N ASN A 50 12.03 18.42 -10.32
CA ASN A 50 11.53 18.13 -8.98
C ASN A 50 11.37 19.37 -8.07
N LEU A 51 11.36 20.59 -8.60
CA LEU A 51 11.15 21.80 -7.80
C LEU A 51 9.84 21.74 -7.00
N ALA A 52 8.76 21.26 -7.62
CA ALA A 52 7.46 21.11 -6.96
C ALA A 52 7.51 20.13 -5.76
N LEU A 53 8.37 19.12 -5.81
CA LEU A 53 8.60 18.18 -4.72
C LEU A 53 9.28 18.85 -3.52
N HIS A 54 10.31 19.67 -3.75
CA HIS A 54 10.94 20.46 -2.69
C HIS A 54 9.94 21.43 -2.04
N VAL A 55 9.10 22.09 -2.85
CA VAL A 55 8.02 22.95 -2.36
C VAL A 55 7.00 22.15 -1.53
N ALA A 56 6.65 20.94 -1.97
CA ALA A 56 5.72 20.08 -1.26
C ALA A 56 6.28 19.64 0.11
N VAL A 57 7.56 19.25 0.19
CA VAL A 57 8.22 18.93 1.46
C VAL A 57 8.19 20.10 2.44
N ALA A 58 8.33 21.33 1.95
CA ALA A 58 8.27 22.53 2.79
C ALA A 58 6.85 22.87 3.29
N GLN A 59 5.80 22.51 2.54
CA GLN A 59 4.42 22.97 2.77
C GLN A 59 3.46 21.88 3.27
N ALA A 60 3.78 20.60 3.06
CA ALA A 60 2.87 19.52 3.41
C ALA A 60 2.67 19.45 4.93
N PRO A 61 1.42 19.29 5.41
CA PRO A 61 1.17 19.04 6.82
C PRO A 61 1.91 17.78 7.28
N PRO A 62 2.55 17.78 8.46
CA PRO A 62 3.13 16.57 9.04
C PRO A 62 2.10 15.43 9.09
N GLY A 63 2.54 14.23 8.72
CA GLY A 63 1.71 13.04 8.59
C GLY A 63 1.00 12.88 7.25
N SER A 64 1.28 13.75 6.26
CA SER A 64 0.72 13.63 4.90
C SER A 64 1.52 12.67 4.01
N ALA A 65 0.85 12.11 3.00
CA ALA A 65 1.47 11.40 1.88
C ALA A 65 1.73 12.38 0.74
N LEU A 66 2.95 12.49 0.23
CA LEU A 66 3.16 13.16 -1.05
C LEU A 66 2.76 12.19 -2.16
N VAL A 67 1.84 12.60 -3.04
CA VAL A 67 1.43 11.81 -4.20
C VAL A 67 1.81 12.59 -5.44
N VAL A 68 2.69 12.04 -6.26
CA VAL A 68 3.46 12.80 -7.24
C VAL A 68 3.21 12.27 -8.64
N ASP A 69 2.67 13.14 -9.49
CA ASP A 69 2.61 12.97 -10.94
C ASP A 69 3.84 13.67 -11.55
N VAL A 70 4.70 12.91 -12.24
CA VAL A 70 5.91 13.45 -12.90
C VAL A 70 5.69 13.85 -14.37
N SER A 71 4.44 13.89 -14.81
CA SER A 71 4.02 14.23 -16.17
C SER A 71 4.59 13.31 -17.25
N GLY A 72 4.71 12.00 -16.95
CA GLY A 72 5.03 10.95 -17.92
C GLY A 72 6.49 10.84 -18.33
N GLU A 73 7.43 11.31 -17.49
CA GLU A 73 8.87 11.30 -17.80
C GLU A 73 9.65 10.52 -16.71
N PRO A 74 9.75 9.18 -16.83
CA PRO A 74 10.37 8.35 -15.79
C PRO A 74 11.90 8.29 -15.83
N GLU A 75 12.57 8.93 -16.79
CA GLU A 75 14.03 8.81 -16.99
C GLU A 75 14.88 9.57 -15.96
N TYR A 76 14.27 10.20 -14.96
CA TYR A 76 14.95 10.98 -13.91
C TYR A 76 14.67 10.43 -12.52
N GLY A 77 15.67 10.50 -11.64
CA GLY A 77 15.53 10.26 -10.21
C GLY A 77 14.99 11.51 -9.51
N TYR A 78 13.67 11.58 -9.34
CA TYR A 78 12.99 12.75 -8.75
C TYR A 78 13.14 12.84 -7.23
N VAL A 79 13.32 11.69 -6.57
CA VAL A 79 13.55 11.57 -5.13
C VAL A 79 14.89 10.90 -4.90
N ASP A 80 15.72 11.54 -4.09
CA ASP A 80 17.05 11.10 -3.72
C ASP A 80 17.21 11.09 -2.19
N GLU A 81 18.44 10.85 -1.71
CA GLU A 81 18.74 10.84 -0.28
C GLU A 81 18.37 12.18 0.39
N ILE A 82 18.78 13.31 -0.20
CA ILE A 82 18.60 14.64 0.38
C ILE A 82 17.11 14.95 0.54
N LEU A 83 16.33 14.72 -0.51
CA LEU A 83 14.89 14.96 -0.48
C LEU A 83 14.18 14.01 0.49
N ALA A 84 14.58 12.72 0.54
CA ALA A 84 13.99 11.75 1.45
C ALA A 84 14.27 12.11 2.93
N VAL A 85 15.51 12.48 3.26
CA VAL A 85 15.87 12.95 4.61
C VAL A 85 15.11 14.22 4.98
N ALA A 86 14.99 15.18 4.06
CA ALA A 86 14.22 16.40 4.27
C ALA A 86 12.73 16.11 4.51
N ALA A 87 12.12 15.24 3.69
CA ALA A 87 10.72 14.83 3.82
C ALA A 87 10.45 14.14 5.16
N ARG A 88 11.31 13.18 5.55
CA ARG A 88 11.22 12.52 6.86
C ARG A 88 11.33 13.52 8.00
N THR A 89 12.30 14.42 7.94
CA THR A 89 12.53 15.44 8.97
C THR A 89 11.34 16.39 9.11
N LYS A 90 10.66 16.70 8.00
CA LYS A 90 9.41 17.49 7.99
C LYS A 90 8.18 16.70 8.43
N GLY A 91 8.32 15.40 8.68
CA GLY A 91 7.24 14.53 9.14
C GLY A 91 6.32 14.06 8.02
N VAL A 92 6.76 14.03 6.76
CA VAL A 92 6.04 13.36 5.68
C VAL A 92 5.93 11.86 6.02
N ALA A 93 4.73 11.28 5.85
CA ALA A 93 4.47 9.89 6.20
C ALA A 93 4.99 8.90 5.13
N GLY A 94 5.05 9.35 3.87
CA GLY A 94 5.57 8.60 2.74
C GLY A 94 5.43 9.38 1.43
N ILE A 95 6.11 8.91 0.40
CA ILE A 95 6.08 9.49 -0.95
C ILE A 95 5.67 8.40 -1.94
N ILE A 96 4.65 8.68 -2.75
CA ILE A 96 4.28 7.88 -3.92
C ILE A 96 4.56 8.72 -5.15
N LEU A 97 5.30 8.19 -6.11
CA LEU A 97 5.56 8.87 -7.38
C LEU A 97 5.38 7.94 -8.56
N ASP A 98 4.69 8.43 -9.58
CA ASP A 98 4.65 7.79 -10.90
C ASP A 98 5.91 8.15 -11.69
N GLY A 99 7.07 7.78 -11.16
CA GLY A 99 8.38 8.14 -11.67
C GLY A 99 9.49 7.41 -10.94
N CYS A 100 10.74 7.68 -11.34
CA CYS A 100 11.89 6.99 -10.79
C CYS A 100 12.54 7.72 -9.61
N VAL A 101 13.24 6.96 -8.78
CA VAL A 101 14.03 7.43 -7.63
C VAL A 101 15.52 7.15 -7.85
N ARG A 102 16.38 7.78 -7.03
CA ARG A 102 17.80 7.44 -6.89
C ARG A 102 18.17 7.21 -5.42
N ASP A 103 19.39 6.74 -5.15
CA ASP A 103 19.93 6.54 -3.80
C ASP A 103 19.11 5.60 -2.90
N ILE A 104 18.58 4.51 -3.48
CA ILE A 104 17.70 3.54 -2.82
C ILE A 104 18.23 3.07 -1.46
N ALA A 105 19.52 2.78 -1.37
CA ALA A 105 20.14 2.30 -0.13
C ALA A 105 20.05 3.34 1.00
N ALA A 106 20.25 4.63 0.67
CA ALA A 106 20.14 5.72 1.63
C ALA A 106 18.66 6.01 1.99
N ILE A 107 17.75 5.94 1.01
CA ILE A 107 16.30 6.04 1.26
C ILE A 107 15.83 4.93 2.21
N ALA A 108 16.31 3.70 2.02
CA ALA A 108 16.00 2.59 2.91
C ALA A 108 16.54 2.85 4.33
N HIS A 109 17.75 3.39 4.45
CA HIS A 109 18.37 3.70 5.74
C HIS A 109 17.64 4.81 6.50
N CYS A 110 17.02 5.77 5.79
CA CYS A 110 16.21 6.79 6.43
C CYS A 110 14.81 6.30 6.84
N GLU A 111 14.42 5.06 6.50
CA GLU A 111 13.12 4.47 6.84
C GLU A 111 11.90 5.31 6.39
N LEU A 112 12.05 6.19 5.39
CA LEU A 112 10.91 6.86 4.77
C LEU A 112 10.28 5.91 3.74
N PRO A 113 8.99 5.58 3.85
CA PRO A 113 8.30 4.80 2.83
C PRO A 113 8.24 5.59 1.51
N VAL A 114 8.88 5.05 0.47
CA VAL A 114 8.86 5.61 -0.88
C VAL A 114 8.42 4.54 -1.85
N PHE A 115 7.49 4.87 -2.74
CA PHE A 115 6.97 3.99 -3.77
C PHE A 115 7.13 4.65 -5.13
N GLY A 116 7.88 4.00 -6.02
CA GLY A 116 8.21 4.54 -7.34
C GLY A 116 7.97 3.54 -8.46
N ALA A 117 8.05 4.04 -9.70
CA ALA A 117 7.92 3.25 -10.92
C ALA A 117 9.24 2.58 -11.36
N GLY A 118 10.37 2.98 -10.75
CA GLY A 118 11.69 2.48 -11.12
C GLY A 118 12.83 3.28 -10.49
N VAL A 119 14.02 3.09 -11.05
CA VAL A 119 15.27 3.67 -10.57
C VAL A 119 15.98 4.34 -11.73
N ALA A 120 16.39 5.59 -11.55
CA ALA A 120 17.09 6.36 -12.58
C ALA A 120 18.27 7.12 -11.98
N VAL A 121 19.44 6.98 -12.59
CA VAL A 121 20.67 7.66 -12.14
C VAL A 121 20.66 9.15 -12.53
N ARG A 122 19.93 9.52 -13.59
CA ARG A 122 19.88 10.90 -14.09
C ARG A 122 19.17 11.81 -13.09
N GLU A 123 19.80 12.93 -12.77
CA GLU A 123 19.25 13.93 -11.86
C GLU A 123 18.17 14.79 -12.51
N ALA A 124 17.06 15.02 -11.80
CA ALA A 124 16.04 15.97 -12.22
C ALA A 124 16.51 17.43 -12.04
N GLY A 125 16.05 18.32 -12.91
CA GLY A 125 16.21 19.77 -12.78
C GLY A 125 15.32 20.38 -11.69
N HIS A 126 15.42 21.71 -11.53
CA HIS A 126 14.71 22.45 -10.47
C HIS A 126 14.33 23.89 -10.88
N ASP A 127 14.00 24.10 -12.15
CA ASP A 127 13.71 25.40 -12.76
C ASP A 127 12.38 25.46 -13.56
N ALA A 128 11.76 24.31 -13.86
CA ALA A 128 10.57 24.22 -14.71
C ALA A 128 9.23 24.31 -13.96
N GLY A 129 9.26 24.36 -12.62
CA GLY A 129 8.07 24.60 -11.79
C GLY A 129 7.16 23.38 -11.58
N GLY A 130 5.85 23.61 -11.49
CA GLY A 130 4.85 22.57 -11.21
C GLY A 130 3.72 23.08 -10.33
N SER A 131 3.00 22.16 -9.67
CA SER A 131 1.91 22.54 -8.76
C SER A 131 1.88 21.66 -7.51
N VAL A 132 1.43 22.24 -6.40
CA VAL A 132 1.23 21.52 -5.14
C VAL A 132 -0.21 21.72 -4.65
N GLY A 133 -0.81 20.64 -4.15
CA GLY A 133 -2.12 20.67 -3.54
C GLY A 133 -3.32 20.75 -4.48
N GLN A 134 -3.09 20.84 -5.78
CA GLN A 134 -4.14 20.76 -6.79
C GLN A 134 -4.46 19.30 -7.08
N GLN A 135 -5.66 19.00 -7.57
CA GLN A 135 -5.98 17.63 -7.97
C GLN A 135 -5.01 17.18 -9.08
N ILE A 136 -4.45 15.99 -8.94
CA ILE A 136 -3.68 15.29 -9.98
C ILE A 136 -4.43 14.02 -10.41
N ASN A 137 -4.01 13.44 -11.52
CA ASN A 137 -4.49 12.13 -11.94
C ASN A 137 -3.30 11.17 -11.96
N MET A 138 -3.40 10.07 -11.23
CA MET A 138 -2.41 9.01 -11.20
C MET A 138 -2.86 7.89 -12.12
N ASP A 139 -1.90 7.17 -12.70
CA ASP A 139 -2.22 5.92 -13.39
C ASP A 139 -2.87 4.91 -12.43
N ALA A 140 -3.81 4.15 -12.95
CA ALA A 140 -4.66 3.25 -12.18
C ALA A 140 -4.76 1.89 -12.87
N SER A 141 -5.00 0.83 -12.10
CA SER A 141 -5.25 -0.51 -12.65
C SER A 141 -6.59 -0.62 -13.43
N GLY A 142 -7.39 0.45 -13.47
CA GLY A 142 -8.68 0.52 -14.15
C GLY A 142 -8.62 1.20 -15.52
N PRO A 143 -9.78 1.36 -16.20
CA PRO A 143 -9.84 1.89 -17.57
C PRO A 143 -9.57 3.39 -17.69
N ALA A 144 -9.40 4.11 -16.57
CA ALA A 144 -9.20 5.55 -16.54
C ALA A 144 -8.24 5.95 -15.42
N PRO A 145 -7.49 7.06 -15.60
CA PRO A 145 -6.67 7.63 -14.54
C PRO A 145 -7.47 7.95 -13.28
N LEU A 146 -6.83 7.81 -12.12
CA LEU A 146 -7.42 8.00 -10.81
C LEU A 146 -7.18 9.42 -10.30
N PRO A 147 -8.24 10.23 -10.08
CA PRO A 147 -8.07 11.56 -9.50
C PRO A 147 -7.73 11.45 -8.02
N VAL A 148 -6.64 12.12 -7.61
CA VAL A 148 -6.20 12.21 -6.22
C VAL A 148 -6.38 13.64 -5.74
N ARG A 149 -7.10 13.81 -4.63
CA ARG A 149 -7.39 15.11 -4.02
C ARG A 149 -6.80 15.20 -2.63
N ARG A 150 -6.59 16.43 -2.16
CA ARG A 150 -6.28 16.69 -0.75
C ARG A 150 -7.29 15.99 0.16
N GLY A 151 -6.78 15.24 1.13
CA GLY A 151 -7.57 14.55 2.15
C GLY A 151 -8.06 13.16 1.75
N ASP A 152 -7.89 12.72 0.49
CA ASP A 152 -8.04 11.30 0.16
C ASP A 152 -6.99 10.50 0.94
N TRP A 153 -7.32 9.28 1.36
CA TRP A 153 -6.38 8.43 2.08
C TRP A 153 -5.58 7.58 1.12
N ILE A 154 -4.27 7.58 1.30
CA ILE A 154 -3.34 6.71 0.59
C ILE A 154 -2.89 5.65 1.57
N VAL A 155 -2.96 4.40 1.14
CA VAL A 155 -2.44 3.24 1.86
C VAL A 155 -1.48 2.55 0.93
N ALA A 156 -0.29 2.22 1.42
CA ALA A 156 0.73 1.54 0.64
C ALA A 156 1.44 0.50 1.51
N ASP A 157 1.75 -0.64 0.91
CA ASP A 157 2.51 -1.77 1.44
C ASP A 157 3.17 -2.52 0.28
N ASP A 158 3.80 -3.66 0.54
CA ASP A 158 4.55 -4.41 -0.48
C ASP A 158 3.69 -4.88 -1.68
N ASP A 159 2.36 -4.89 -1.57
CA ASP A 159 1.45 -5.26 -2.67
C ASP A 159 1.12 -4.07 -3.60
N GLY A 160 1.42 -2.83 -3.19
CA GLY A 160 1.26 -1.63 -4.00
C GLY A 160 0.62 -0.46 -3.27
N VAL A 161 -0.20 0.32 -3.99
CA VAL A 161 -0.79 1.57 -3.48
C VAL A 161 -2.28 1.62 -3.77
N VAL A 162 -3.06 2.00 -2.75
CA VAL A 162 -4.52 2.15 -2.82
C VAL A 162 -4.95 3.53 -2.32
N CYS A 163 -5.85 4.17 -3.06
CA CYS A 163 -6.50 5.42 -2.66
C CYS A 163 -7.95 5.19 -2.21
N LEU A 164 -8.28 5.70 -1.03
CA LEU A 164 -9.62 5.73 -0.48
C LEU A 164 -10.14 7.18 -0.58
N PRO A 165 -11.18 7.44 -1.38
CA PRO A 165 -11.76 8.78 -1.44
C PRO A 165 -12.26 9.21 -0.07
N ARG A 166 -11.93 10.45 0.34
CA ARG A 166 -12.15 10.96 1.70
C ARG A 166 -13.58 10.81 2.24
N GLY A 167 -14.58 10.81 1.36
CA GLY A 167 -16.00 10.65 1.71
C GLY A 167 -16.48 9.21 1.89
N GLN A 168 -15.63 8.22 1.60
CA GLN A 168 -16.00 6.80 1.61
C GLN A 168 -15.20 5.96 2.61
N VAL A 169 -14.17 6.54 3.24
CA VAL A 169 -13.22 5.85 4.13
C VAL A 169 -13.92 5.00 5.19
N SER A 170 -14.91 5.55 5.90
CA SER A 170 -15.61 4.83 6.97
C SER A 170 -16.38 3.62 6.47
N ALA A 171 -17.01 3.72 5.29
CA ALA A 171 -17.76 2.62 4.70
C ALA A 171 -16.82 1.51 4.23
N ILE A 172 -15.74 1.88 3.55
CA ILE A 172 -14.71 0.94 3.09
C ILE A 172 -14.14 0.16 4.27
N ILE A 173 -13.75 0.85 5.35
CA ILE A 173 -13.17 0.18 6.53
C ILE A 173 -14.15 -0.81 7.17
N ALA A 174 -15.42 -0.44 7.34
CA ALA A 174 -16.41 -1.32 7.92
C ALA A 174 -16.54 -2.62 7.10
N GLU A 175 -16.67 -2.50 5.78
CA GLU A 175 -16.73 -3.64 4.86
C GLU A 175 -15.43 -4.45 4.88
N THR A 176 -14.27 -3.79 4.94
CA THR A 176 -12.98 -4.49 4.98
C THR A 176 -12.80 -5.30 6.24
N MET A 177 -13.20 -4.79 7.40
CA MET A 177 -13.11 -5.54 8.66
C MET A 177 -13.96 -6.81 8.63
N GLU A 178 -15.15 -6.76 8.02
CA GLU A 178 -16.01 -7.94 7.83
C GLU A 178 -15.41 -8.94 6.84
N ASN A 179 -14.81 -8.47 5.74
CA ASN A 179 -14.12 -9.33 4.78
C ASN A 179 -12.89 -10.01 5.40
N VAL A 180 -12.02 -9.27 6.10
CA VAL A 180 -10.83 -9.83 6.76
C VAL A 180 -11.21 -10.90 7.78
N SER A 181 -12.30 -10.71 8.53
CA SER A 181 -12.79 -11.74 9.46
C SER A 181 -13.20 -13.02 8.73
N ARG A 182 -13.92 -12.92 7.62
CA ARG A 182 -14.33 -14.08 6.82
C ARG A 182 -13.13 -14.78 6.17
N GLU A 183 -12.18 -14.02 5.64
CA GLU A 183 -10.96 -14.57 5.05
C GLU A 183 -10.12 -15.32 6.09
N ARG A 184 -10.10 -14.83 7.34
CA ARG A 184 -9.42 -15.54 8.43
C ARG A 184 -10.01 -16.91 8.69
N GLU A 185 -11.34 -17.03 8.71
CA GLU A 185 -12.03 -18.33 8.87
C GLU A 185 -11.68 -19.30 7.75
N ILE A 186 -11.60 -18.80 6.50
CA ILE A 186 -11.19 -19.60 5.34
C ILE A 186 -9.74 -20.06 5.50
N ILE A 187 -8.82 -19.17 5.89
CA ILE A 187 -7.41 -19.51 6.12
C ILE A 187 -7.29 -20.59 7.20
N ASP A 188 -7.99 -20.44 8.32
CA ASP A 188 -7.93 -21.41 9.41
C ASP A 188 -8.48 -22.79 8.97
N ALA A 189 -9.52 -22.84 8.13
CA ALA A 189 -10.05 -24.08 7.55
C ALA A 189 -9.07 -24.73 6.55
N VAL A 190 -8.42 -23.92 5.69
CA VAL A 190 -7.36 -24.41 4.79
C VAL A 190 -6.19 -24.97 5.59
N CYS A 191 -5.75 -24.30 6.65
CA CYS A 191 -4.72 -24.81 7.55
C CYS A 191 -5.13 -26.10 8.27
N ALA A 192 -6.43 -26.33 8.47
CA ALA A 192 -6.98 -27.58 8.99
C ALA A 192 -7.11 -28.69 7.94
N GLY A 193 -6.72 -28.44 6.68
CA GLY A 193 -6.70 -29.42 5.59
C GLY A 193 -7.95 -29.42 4.71
N GLU A 194 -8.85 -28.45 4.87
CA GLU A 194 -9.99 -28.29 3.95
C GLU A 194 -9.53 -27.74 2.58
N SER A 195 -10.16 -28.20 1.50
CA SER A 195 -9.82 -27.80 0.14
C SER A 195 -10.34 -26.40 -0.18
N THR A 196 -9.54 -25.59 -0.88
CA THR A 196 -10.00 -24.30 -1.42
C THR A 196 -11.09 -24.45 -2.48
N LEU A 197 -11.15 -25.58 -3.19
CA LEU A 197 -12.23 -25.85 -4.15
C LEU A 197 -13.58 -25.91 -3.43
N ASP A 198 -13.63 -26.61 -2.30
CA ASP A 198 -14.87 -26.80 -1.53
C ASP A 198 -15.25 -25.53 -0.76
N LEU A 199 -14.27 -24.91 -0.07
CA LEU A 199 -14.49 -23.72 0.74
C LEU A 199 -14.94 -22.50 -0.08
N LEU A 200 -14.38 -22.34 -1.29
CA LEU A 200 -14.68 -21.21 -2.17
C LEU A 200 -15.70 -21.55 -3.26
N GLY A 201 -16.23 -22.78 -3.27
CA GLY A 201 -17.23 -23.23 -4.27
C GLY A 201 -16.73 -23.14 -5.71
N LEU A 202 -15.44 -23.45 -5.94
CA LEU A 202 -14.81 -23.34 -7.25
C LEU A 202 -15.13 -24.58 -8.10
N ASP A 203 -15.33 -24.35 -9.40
CA ASP A 203 -15.64 -25.40 -10.37
C ASP A 203 -14.35 -25.86 -11.08
N PRO A 204 -13.72 -26.98 -10.66
CA PRO A 204 -12.48 -27.45 -11.26
C PRO A 204 -12.67 -28.03 -12.66
N SER A 205 -13.91 -28.32 -13.08
CA SER A 205 -14.18 -28.91 -14.41
C SER A 205 -13.81 -27.99 -15.57
N ARG A 206 -13.60 -26.70 -15.29
CA ARG A 206 -13.16 -25.69 -16.25
C ARG A 206 -11.65 -25.71 -16.53
N VAL A 207 -10.89 -26.52 -15.79
CA VAL A 207 -9.42 -26.59 -15.90
C VAL A 207 -9.04 -27.90 -16.59
N THR A 208 -8.36 -27.82 -17.73
CA THR A 208 -7.86 -29.01 -18.44
C THR A 208 -6.77 -29.69 -17.62
N GLY A 209 -6.80 -31.02 -17.53
CA GLY A 209 -5.87 -31.81 -16.73
C GLY A 209 -6.30 -31.98 -15.26
N TRP A 210 -7.52 -31.58 -14.90
CA TRP A 210 -8.11 -32.00 -13.63
C TRP A 210 -8.54 -33.47 -13.73
N ASP A 211 -7.78 -34.37 -13.10
CA ASP A 211 -8.02 -35.82 -13.13
C ASP A 211 -9.17 -36.28 -12.23
N GLY A 212 -9.89 -35.32 -11.61
CA GLY A 212 -10.77 -35.58 -10.49
C GLY A 212 -9.95 -35.85 -9.23
N GLY A 213 -10.37 -35.28 -8.10
CA GLY A 213 -9.86 -35.75 -6.82
C GLY A 213 -10.24 -37.21 -6.68
N ALA A 214 -9.29 -38.13 -6.92
CA ALA A 214 -9.47 -39.53 -6.58
C ALA A 214 -9.81 -39.58 -5.08
N ASP A 215 -11.01 -40.07 -4.77
CA ASP A 215 -11.49 -40.43 -3.41
C ASP A 215 -12.28 -39.39 -2.57
N GLN A 216 -13.32 -38.74 -3.14
CA GLN A 216 -14.34 -38.03 -2.35
C GLN A 216 -15.80 -38.47 -2.60
N ALA A 217 -16.00 -39.69 -3.09
CA ALA A 217 -17.32 -40.33 -3.13
C ALA A 217 -17.81 -40.69 -1.70
N GLY A 218 -18.15 -39.68 -0.90
CA GLY A 218 -18.62 -39.85 0.48
C GLY A 218 -18.83 -38.56 1.28
N ARG A 219 -18.36 -37.40 0.80
CA ARG A 219 -18.51 -36.10 1.52
C ARG A 219 -19.37 -35.09 0.75
N CYS A 220 -20.38 -35.55 0.02
CA CYS A 220 -21.45 -34.66 -0.46
C CYS A 220 -22.34 -34.24 0.73
N GLY A 221 -21.79 -33.43 1.62
CA GLY A 221 -22.53 -32.63 2.59
C GLY A 221 -22.74 -31.26 1.98
N ARG A 222 -24.00 -30.88 1.81
CA ARG A 222 -24.48 -29.55 1.35
C ARG A 222 -23.57 -28.40 1.81
N PRO A 223 -23.45 -27.30 1.03
CA PRO A 223 -22.70 -26.12 1.46
C PRO A 223 -23.17 -25.72 2.86
N ARG A 224 -22.29 -25.89 3.85
CA ARG A 224 -22.55 -25.43 5.20
C ARG A 224 -22.42 -23.93 5.13
N SER A 225 -23.55 -23.23 5.12
CA SER A 225 -23.57 -21.78 5.29
C SER A 225 -22.75 -21.41 6.53
N LEU A 226 -21.70 -20.60 6.34
CA LEU A 226 -20.82 -20.11 7.42
C LEU A 226 -21.61 -19.42 8.56
N ASN A 227 -22.86 -19.01 8.32
CA ASN A 227 -23.73 -18.34 9.28
C ASN A 227 -24.17 -19.18 10.51
N ALA A 228 -23.86 -20.48 10.60
CA ALA A 228 -24.40 -21.36 11.64
C ALA A 228 -23.49 -21.60 12.87
N ARG A 229 -22.27 -21.06 12.94
CA ARG A 229 -21.34 -21.27 14.08
C ARG A 229 -21.16 -20.05 14.98
N ARG A 230 -22.23 -19.28 15.21
CA ARG A 230 -22.19 -18.07 16.06
C ARG A 230 -22.26 -18.31 17.57
N GLU A 231 -22.32 -19.54 18.06
CA GLU A 231 -22.45 -19.78 19.50
C GLU A 231 -21.33 -20.67 20.05
N GLY A 232 -20.45 -20.02 20.83
CA GLY A 232 -19.67 -20.65 21.88
C GLY A 232 -18.33 -21.25 21.48
N ARG A 233 -17.26 -20.45 21.61
CA ARG A 233 -16.01 -20.90 22.26
C ARG A 233 -15.15 -19.70 22.65
N ALA A 234 -14.82 -19.66 23.93
CA ALA A 234 -13.99 -18.67 24.58
C ALA A 234 -12.54 -18.74 24.12
N ALA A 235 -11.87 -17.59 24.22
CA ALA A 235 -10.50 -17.35 23.82
C ALA A 235 -9.48 -18.07 24.72
N GLU A 236 -8.53 -18.78 24.11
CA GLU A 236 -7.22 -19.06 24.73
C GLU A 236 -6.13 -18.55 23.80
N GLY A 237 -5.27 -17.69 24.36
CA GLY A 237 -4.28 -16.91 23.64
C GLY A 237 -3.06 -17.72 23.18
N HIS A 238 -2.53 -17.35 22.03
CA HIS A 238 -1.22 -17.80 21.55
C HIS A 238 -0.23 -16.63 21.53
N PRO A 239 1.06 -16.86 21.88
CA PRO A 239 2.02 -15.80 22.13
C PRO A 239 2.56 -15.20 20.83
N ARG A 240 2.74 -13.88 20.82
CA ARG A 240 3.40 -13.17 19.71
C ARG A 240 4.90 -13.48 19.67
N PRO A 241 5.50 -13.66 18.49
CA PRO A 241 6.96 -13.75 18.38
C PRO A 241 7.60 -12.39 18.73
N ARG A 242 8.66 -12.45 19.53
CA ARG A 242 9.46 -11.29 19.93
C ARG A 242 10.30 -10.82 18.75
N LEU A 243 10.02 -9.62 18.24
CA LEU A 243 10.97 -8.88 17.41
C LEU A 243 12.01 -8.24 18.35
N GLY A 244 13.28 -8.53 18.11
CA GLY A 244 14.41 -7.95 18.84
C GLY A 244 14.52 -6.43 18.65
N PRO A 245 15.28 -5.72 19.50
CA PRO A 245 15.35 -4.27 19.48
C PRO A 245 16.02 -3.78 18.19
N ARG A 246 15.31 -2.94 17.43
CA ARG A 246 15.89 -2.13 16.35
C ARG A 246 16.80 -1.07 17.01
N SER A 247 18.07 -1.07 16.64
CA SER A 247 19.04 -0.05 17.08
C SER A 247 18.57 1.32 16.62
N ALA A 248 18.64 2.28 17.54
CA ALA A 248 18.21 3.66 17.34
C ALA A 248 19.02 4.33 16.22
N VAL A 249 18.31 5.14 15.42
CA VAL A 249 18.86 6.17 14.55
C VAL A 249 19.73 7.10 15.38
N GLY A 250 21.04 7.09 15.17
CA GLY A 250 21.91 8.07 15.78
C GLY A 250 23.39 7.73 15.77
N ASP A 251 23.99 7.37 14.64
CA ASP A 251 25.47 7.26 14.55
C ASP A 251 26.06 7.62 13.17
N VAL A 252 25.27 8.07 12.19
CA VAL A 252 25.80 8.32 10.83
C VAL A 252 26.29 9.76 10.63
N TYR A 253 26.02 10.69 11.55
CA TYR A 253 26.47 12.09 11.45
C TYR A 253 27.02 12.70 12.75
N GLY A 254 27.49 11.87 13.68
CA GLY A 254 28.20 12.32 14.89
C GLY A 254 29.70 12.09 14.75
N GLY A 255 30.45 13.11 14.35
CA GLY A 255 31.91 13.15 14.40
C GLY A 255 32.34 14.54 14.87
N ASP A 256 33.18 14.55 15.92
CA ASP A 256 33.68 15.70 16.70
C ASP A 256 34.16 16.91 15.89
#